data_AF-V5G7C0-F1
#
_entry.id   AF-V5G7C0-F1
#
_cell.length_a   1.000
_cell.length_b   1.000
_cell.length_c   1.000
_cell.angle_alpha   90.00
_cell.angle_beta   90.00
_cell.angle_gamma   90.00
#
_symmetry.space_group_name_H-M   'P 1'
#
loop_
_entity.id
_entity.type
_entity.pdbx_description
1 polymer ?
#
loop_
_entity_poly.entity_id
_entity_poly.type
_entity_poly.pdbx_seq_one_letter_code
_entity_poly.pdbx_strand_id
1 'polypeptide(L)'
;YPFYLVFDGGLCQALASTSDIERSSWMDAVRQASYEGVRAELNALRQCIERRRNPKPNVDLHTWRLQQTHILDIAEVPLCEVSLACDNLLCDGHGRPPNPTLVVDVYMPSYKFWVQYGRTEIIERCSNPGFLSTISFRASDGLSGDTRVRFTVYDVRERVSHTAIPLGSSCVLLSAIQDSTRLRIPLLSRTQNTAGFLTISAWSLEAEDRGSSTEHTPCRVPSHTTSQVWSHRRSQSLPPRLGVKMRLPSQSELKLLFSSPFLQTYRFHSGLGGDICVHEYMAESRLCFSFPRQVLDVWIQQEKELLQEVAGMGELREPWHSRQVELLDRHLHLLRLYSQARENLQAHKGSLFKASSRKSDRSLEFAPINLHLQRMWVHNDTLNKTGFYDWITGRGVHRP
;
A
#
# COMPACT_ATOMS: atom_id res chain seq x y z
N TYR A 1 43.69 5.27 42.99
CA TYR A 1 43.50 4.43 41.79
C TYR A 1 43.34 5.33 40.57
N PRO A 2 44.29 5.32 39.62
CA PRO A 2 44.29 6.26 38.51
C PRO A 2 43.30 5.87 37.40
N PHE A 3 42.75 6.87 36.71
CA PHE A 3 41.97 6.72 35.48
C PHE A 3 42.16 7.96 34.59
N TYR A 4 41.85 7.84 33.31
CA TYR A 4 42.09 8.89 32.31
C TYR A 4 40.79 9.34 31.67
N LEU A 5 40.64 10.65 31.49
CA LEU A 5 39.61 11.25 30.65
C LEU A 5 40.25 11.71 29.35
N VAL A 6 39.73 11.21 28.24
CA VAL A 6 40.18 11.56 26.89
C VAL A 6 39.04 12.31 26.21
N PHE A 7 39.30 13.55 25.81
CA PHE A 7 38.33 14.39 25.10
C PHE A 7 38.53 14.28 23.58
N ASP A 8 37.44 14.45 22.82
CA ASP A 8 37.51 14.61 21.37
C ASP A 8 38.31 15.87 21.04
N GLY A 9 39.52 15.67 20.49
CA GLY A 9 40.55 16.71 20.35
C GLY A 9 41.92 16.33 20.91
N GLY A 10 42.05 15.14 21.50
CA GLY A 10 43.34 14.58 21.94
C GLY A 10 43.83 15.06 23.30
N LEU A 11 43.03 15.86 24.02
CA LEU A 11 43.33 16.27 25.38
C LEU A 11 43.10 15.07 26.33
N CYS A 12 44.13 14.68 27.08
CA CYS A 12 44.07 13.61 28.06
C CYS A 12 44.36 14.15 29.45
N GLN A 13 43.45 13.90 30.41
CA GLN A 13 43.60 14.31 31.80
C GLN A 13 43.65 13.09 32.71
N ALA A 14 44.72 12.97 33.50
CA ALA A 14 44.88 11.93 34.49
C ALA A 14 44.19 12.33 35.80
N LEU A 15 43.35 11.44 36.32
CA LEU A 15 42.64 11.58 37.59
C LEU A 15 42.93 10.39 38.49
N ALA A 16 42.72 10.55 39.79
CA ALA A 16 42.88 9.46 40.75
C ALA A 16 41.77 9.49 41.81
N SER A 17 41.22 8.33 42.13
CA SER A 17 40.26 8.14 43.22
C SER A 17 40.91 7.53 44.45
N THR A 18 40.23 7.63 45.60
CA THR A 18 40.72 7.08 46.88
C THR A 18 40.51 5.57 46.99
N SER A 19 39.54 5.01 46.25
CA SER A 19 39.27 3.56 46.17
C SER A 19 38.95 3.09 44.76
N ASP A 20 39.04 1.78 44.50
CA ASP A 20 38.70 1.20 43.20
C ASP A 20 37.19 1.21 42.90
N ILE A 21 36.37 1.13 43.95
CA ILE A 21 34.91 1.25 43.87
C ILE A 21 34.55 2.67 43.40
N GLU A 22 35.17 3.67 44.02
CA GLU A 22 34.97 5.08 43.65
C GLU A 22 35.47 5.35 42.22
N ARG A 23 36.60 4.75 41.82
CA ARG A 23 37.10 4.82 40.42
C ARG A 23 36.03 4.32 39.44
N SER A 24 35.47 3.16 39.72
CA SER A 24 34.48 2.50 38.86
C SER A 24 33.20 3.35 38.77
N SER A 25 32.74 3.89 39.90
CA SER A 25 31.59 4.80 39.94
C SER A 25 31.82 6.08 39.12
N TRP A 26 33.00 6.70 39.20
CA TRP A 26 33.34 7.87 38.37
C TRP A 26 33.42 7.53 36.89
N MET A 27 34.02 6.40 36.51
CA MET A 27 34.06 5.96 35.12
C MET A 27 32.66 5.71 34.56
N ASP A 28 31.78 5.08 35.34
CA ASP A 28 30.40 4.83 34.93
C ASP A 28 29.58 6.12 34.81
N ALA A 29 29.72 7.05 35.76
CA ALA A 29 29.06 8.34 35.72
C ALA A 29 29.49 9.17 34.50
N VAL A 30 30.78 9.20 34.18
CA VAL A 30 31.29 9.92 33.00
C VAL A 30 30.85 9.25 31.70
N ARG A 31 30.84 7.92 31.63
CA ARG A 31 30.32 7.19 30.46
C ARG A 31 28.83 7.48 30.23
N GLN A 32 28.03 7.49 31.30
CA GLN A 32 26.59 7.79 31.20
C GLN A 32 26.34 9.25 30.81
N ALA A 33 27.14 10.19 31.33
CA ALA A 33 27.04 11.62 31.01
C ALA A 33 27.63 12.00 29.64
N SER A 34 28.37 11.10 28.98
CA SER A 34 28.91 11.34 27.64
C SER A 34 27.80 11.58 26.62
N TYR A 35 28.08 12.34 25.57
CA TYR A 35 27.11 12.60 24.50
C TYR A 35 26.55 11.30 23.90
N GLU A 36 27.39 10.29 23.71
CA GLU A 36 26.98 8.97 23.22
C GLU A 36 26.07 8.23 24.21
N GLY A 37 26.42 8.25 25.51
CA GLY A 37 25.62 7.66 26.59
C GLY A 37 24.24 8.31 26.69
N VAL A 38 24.18 9.64 26.74
CA VAL A 38 22.93 10.41 26.78
C VAL A 38 22.11 10.20 25.51
N ARG A 39 22.74 10.09 24.32
CA ARG A 39 22.04 9.82 23.06
C ARG A 39 21.49 8.40 23.02
N ALA A 40 22.22 7.42 23.53
CA ALA A 40 21.77 6.04 23.66
C ALA A 40 20.59 5.94 24.64
N GLU A 41 20.67 6.63 25.78
CA GLU A 41 19.59 6.69 26.78
C GLU A 41 18.36 7.41 26.24
N LEU A 42 18.53 8.54 25.54
CA LEU A 42 17.43 9.27 24.89
C LEU A 42 16.75 8.41 23.81
N ASN A 43 17.52 7.63 23.06
CA ASN A 43 16.97 6.66 22.11
C ASN A 43 16.21 5.53 22.83
N ALA A 44 16.77 4.98 23.92
CA ALA A 44 16.11 3.96 24.73
C ALA A 44 14.80 4.49 25.37
N LEU A 45 14.81 5.70 25.91
CA LEU A 45 13.63 6.37 26.49
C LEU A 45 12.59 6.68 25.42
N ARG A 46 12.99 7.15 24.23
CA ARG A 46 12.08 7.33 23.09
C ARG A 46 11.41 6.01 22.71
N GLN A 47 12.17 4.92 22.65
CA GLN A 47 11.62 3.59 22.41
C GLN A 47 10.67 3.16 23.54
N CYS A 48 11.00 3.41 24.80
CA CYS A 48 10.13 3.11 25.94
C CYS A 48 8.81 3.90 25.91
N ILE A 49 8.85 5.19 25.55
CA ILE A 49 7.68 6.04 25.38
C ILE A 49 6.82 5.54 24.21
N GLU A 50 7.44 5.20 23.09
CA GLU A 50 6.76 4.61 21.93
C GLU A 50 6.06 3.30 22.29
N ARG A 51 6.66 2.46 23.16
CA ARG A 51 6.06 1.21 23.65
C ARG A 51 4.89 1.42 24.63
N ARG A 52 4.90 2.50 25.42
CA ARG A 52 3.84 2.83 26.39
C ARG A 52 2.67 3.60 25.76
N ARG A 53 2.85 4.21 24.59
CA ARG A 53 1.78 4.89 23.86
C ARG A 53 0.80 3.85 23.33
N ASN A 54 -0.45 3.91 23.79
CA ASN A 54 -1.51 2.95 23.43
C ASN A 54 -1.64 2.85 21.90
N PRO A 55 -1.50 1.64 21.30
CA PRO A 55 -1.29 1.47 19.86
C PRO A 55 -2.63 1.31 19.16
N LYS A 56 -3.33 2.41 18.95
CA LYS A 56 -4.18 2.53 17.78
C LYS A 56 -3.72 3.79 17.06
N PRO A 57 -3.01 3.70 15.93
CA PRO A 57 -3.04 4.80 14.97
C PRO A 57 -4.53 5.11 14.74
N ASN A 58 -4.98 6.29 15.17
CA ASN A 58 -6.39 6.69 15.00
C ASN A 58 -6.74 6.93 13.52
N VAL A 59 -5.75 6.86 12.63
CA VAL A 59 -5.86 7.27 11.24
C VAL A 59 -5.13 6.25 10.36
N ASP A 60 -5.87 5.64 9.42
CA ASP A 60 -5.31 4.85 8.35
C ASP A 60 -4.71 5.73 7.24
N LEU A 61 -3.88 5.15 6.38
CA LEU A 61 -3.22 5.88 5.29
C LEU A 61 -4.21 6.60 4.36
N HIS A 62 -5.35 5.98 4.07
CA HIS A 62 -6.37 6.57 3.19
C HIS A 62 -6.98 7.84 3.79
N THR A 63 -7.41 7.78 5.04
CA THR A 63 -7.94 8.92 5.79
C THR A 63 -6.89 10.01 5.95
N TRP A 64 -5.63 9.62 6.19
CA TRP A 64 -4.51 10.56 6.24
C TRP A 64 -4.31 11.29 4.90
N ARG A 65 -4.29 10.57 3.77
CA ARG A 65 -4.17 11.19 2.43
C ARG A 65 -5.32 12.15 2.12
N LEU A 66 -6.54 11.77 2.50
CA LEU A 66 -7.72 12.63 2.34
C LEU A 66 -7.57 13.95 3.13
N GLN A 67 -7.07 13.90 4.36
CA GLN A 67 -6.82 15.09 5.18
C GLN A 67 -5.77 16.03 4.58
N GLN A 68 -4.81 15.46 3.85
CA GLN A 68 -3.75 16.22 3.17
C GLN A 68 -4.15 16.69 1.76
N THR A 69 -5.38 16.42 1.31
CA THR A 69 -5.80 16.59 -0.10
C THR A 69 -4.85 15.93 -1.09
N HIS A 70 -4.18 14.85 -0.66
CA HIS A 70 -3.17 14.18 -1.42
C HIS A 70 -3.82 13.13 -2.33
N ILE A 71 -3.62 13.29 -3.64
CA ILE A 71 -4.09 12.35 -4.66
C ILE A 71 -2.95 11.39 -4.99
N LEU A 72 -3.20 10.09 -4.79
CA LEU A 72 -2.23 9.05 -5.12
C LEU A 72 -1.87 9.09 -6.60
N ASP A 73 -0.59 9.33 -6.91
CA ASP A 73 -0.06 9.13 -8.25
C ASP A 73 0.40 7.68 -8.42
N ILE A 74 -0.33 6.93 -9.25
CA ILE A 74 -0.05 5.52 -9.54
C ILE A 74 1.28 5.36 -10.31
N ALA A 75 1.67 6.40 -11.08
CA ALA A 75 2.90 6.40 -11.85
C ALA A 75 4.12 6.81 -11.00
N GLU A 76 3.91 7.31 -9.78
CA GLU A 76 5.02 7.63 -8.88
C GLU A 76 5.75 6.34 -8.49
N VAL A 77 7.06 6.39 -8.63
CA VAL A 77 7.97 5.34 -8.19
C VAL A 77 8.04 5.38 -6.66
N PRO A 78 7.67 4.29 -5.95
CA PRO A 78 7.83 4.25 -4.50
C PRO A 78 9.32 4.23 -4.12
N LEU A 79 9.63 4.75 -2.94
CA LEU A 79 10.96 4.72 -2.33
C LEU A 79 11.49 3.29 -2.19
N CYS A 80 10.61 2.39 -1.77
CA CYS A 80 10.81 0.95 -1.84
C CYS A 80 9.45 0.24 -1.69
N GLU A 81 9.39 -0.99 -2.19
CA GLU A 81 8.33 -1.95 -1.90
C GLU A 81 8.90 -3.05 -1.01
N VAL A 82 8.14 -3.49 -0.01
CA VAL A 82 8.57 -4.56 0.88
C VAL A 82 7.60 -5.74 0.92
N SER A 83 8.15 -6.94 0.98
CA SER A 83 7.44 -8.17 1.36
C SER A 83 7.86 -8.59 2.76
N LEU A 84 6.94 -9.25 3.44
CA LEU A 84 7.05 -9.51 4.88
C LEU A 84 6.86 -11.00 5.14
N ALA A 85 7.70 -11.55 6.00
CA ALA A 85 7.55 -12.91 6.52
C ALA A 85 8.02 -12.95 7.97
N CYS A 86 7.38 -13.76 8.80
CA CYS A 86 7.84 -13.98 10.18
C CYS A 86 8.35 -15.40 10.35
N ASP A 87 9.27 -15.58 11.31
CA ASP A 87 9.79 -16.87 11.73
C ASP A 87 9.63 -17.03 13.25
N ASN A 88 9.36 -18.25 13.70
CA ASN A 88 9.36 -18.64 15.11
C ASN A 88 8.45 -17.76 15.99
N LEU A 89 7.26 -17.41 15.51
CA LEU A 89 6.28 -16.71 16.34
C LEU A 89 5.83 -17.60 17.50
N LEU A 90 5.77 -17.01 18.70
CA LEU A 90 5.37 -17.72 19.91
C LEU A 90 3.97 -18.33 19.81
N CYS A 91 3.86 -19.59 20.20
CA CYS A 91 2.57 -20.26 20.41
C CYS A 91 1.88 -19.73 21.68
N ASP A 92 0.58 -19.98 21.78
CA ASP A 92 -0.16 -19.74 23.02
C ASP A 92 0.25 -20.73 24.14
N GLY A 93 -0.32 -20.55 25.34
CA GLY A 93 -0.03 -21.40 26.50
C GLY A 93 -0.42 -22.89 26.32
N HIS A 94 -1.17 -23.23 25.28
CA HIS A 94 -1.53 -24.61 24.92
C HIS A 94 -0.68 -25.15 23.77
N GLY A 95 0.36 -24.43 23.35
CA GLY A 95 1.23 -24.82 22.25
C GLY A 95 0.61 -24.64 20.87
N ARG A 96 -0.51 -23.91 20.75
CA ARG A 96 -1.17 -23.69 19.46
C ARG A 96 -0.51 -22.51 18.73
N PRO A 97 -0.25 -22.65 17.42
CA PRO A 97 0.31 -21.56 16.64
C PRO A 97 -0.69 -20.39 16.51
N PRO A 98 -0.19 -19.15 16.38
CA PRO A 98 -1.05 -17.97 16.30
C PRO A 98 -1.75 -17.85 14.94
N ASN A 99 -2.71 -16.92 14.84
CA ASN A 99 -3.26 -16.43 13.57
C ASN A 99 -2.66 -15.05 13.24
N PRO A 100 -1.44 -14.98 12.67
CA PRO A 100 -0.73 -13.73 12.52
C PRO A 100 -1.31 -12.82 11.43
N THR A 101 -1.37 -11.53 11.75
CA THR A 101 -1.47 -10.40 10.81
C THR A 101 -0.43 -9.37 11.22
N LEU A 102 0.22 -8.74 10.24
CA LEU A 102 1.22 -7.72 10.48
C LEU A 102 0.65 -6.34 10.16
N VAL A 103 0.81 -5.42 11.10
CA VAL A 103 0.45 -4.00 10.91
C VAL A 103 1.73 -3.19 10.83
N VAL A 104 1.80 -2.34 9.81
CA VAL A 104 2.91 -1.41 9.59
C VAL A 104 2.45 0.00 9.86
N ASP A 105 3.04 0.61 10.88
CA ASP A 105 2.83 2.00 11.22
C ASP A 105 4.03 2.83 10.79
N VAL A 106 3.77 4.04 10.31
CA VAL A 106 4.81 5.02 9.99
C VAL A 106 4.65 6.24 10.88
N TYR A 107 5.76 6.68 11.48
CA TYR A 107 5.77 7.88 12.31
C TYR A 107 5.91 9.11 11.43
N MET A 108 4.92 10.01 11.47
CA MET A 108 4.94 11.26 10.73
C MET A 108 5.57 12.36 11.60
N PRO A 109 6.82 12.78 11.37
CA PRO A 109 7.53 13.69 12.28
C PRO A 109 6.86 15.07 12.35
N SER A 110 6.38 15.58 11.21
CA SER A 110 5.71 16.87 11.09
C SER A 110 4.46 16.99 11.97
N TYR A 111 3.78 15.87 12.23
CA TYR A 111 2.53 15.84 12.98
C TYR A 111 2.62 15.09 14.32
N LYS A 112 3.78 14.47 14.61
CA LYS A 112 4.09 13.76 15.87
C LYS A 112 3.14 12.61 16.24
N PHE A 113 2.58 11.93 15.23
CA PHE A 113 1.72 10.76 15.42
C PHE A 113 2.04 9.62 14.44
N TRP A 114 1.51 8.44 14.73
CA TRP A 114 1.67 7.24 13.91
C TRP A 114 0.47 7.05 12.99
N VAL A 115 0.73 6.81 11.71
CA VAL A 115 -0.28 6.47 10.70
C VAL A 115 -0.18 4.99 10.40
N GLN A 116 -1.32 4.29 10.34
CA GLN A 116 -1.34 2.89 9.88
C GLN A 116 -1.12 2.87 8.37
N TYR A 117 0.09 2.54 7.94
CA TYR A 117 0.51 2.61 6.55
C TYR A 117 0.03 1.39 5.76
N GLY A 118 0.02 0.22 6.39
CA GLY A 118 -0.43 -1.02 5.75
C GLY A 118 -0.77 -2.11 6.76
N ARG A 119 -1.51 -3.11 6.29
CA ARG A 119 -1.83 -4.30 7.05
C ARG A 119 -1.83 -5.51 6.13
N THR A 120 -1.20 -6.59 6.56
CA THR A 120 -1.18 -7.84 5.81
C THR A 120 -2.41 -8.70 6.09
N GLU A 121 -2.66 -9.69 5.22
CA GLU A 121 -3.68 -10.69 5.43
C GLU A 121 -3.45 -11.54 6.70
N ILE A 122 -4.50 -12.23 7.14
CA ILE A 122 -4.44 -13.11 8.30
C ILE A 122 -4.08 -14.51 7.83
N ILE A 123 -2.93 -15.02 8.27
CA ILE A 123 -2.56 -16.43 8.06
C ILE A 123 -3.10 -17.24 9.24
N GLU A 124 -3.72 -18.38 8.98
CA GLU A 124 -4.28 -19.23 10.05
C GLU A 124 -3.24 -20.18 10.63
N ARG A 125 -3.20 -20.28 11.96
CA ARG A 125 -2.47 -21.32 12.71
C ARG A 125 -1.03 -21.52 12.23
N CYS A 126 -0.28 -20.43 12.10
CA CYS A 126 1.06 -20.46 11.52
C CYS A 126 2.06 -19.63 12.35
N SER A 127 3.16 -20.27 12.77
CA SER A 127 4.27 -19.60 13.45
C SER A 127 5.33 -19.04 12.50
N ASN A 128 5.29 -19.42 11.21
CA ASN A 128 6.22 -18.97 10.17
C ASN A 128 5.48 -18.40 8.95
N PRO A 129 4.66 -17.35 9.11
CA PRO A 129 3.84 -16.82 8.03
C PRO A 129 4.70 -16.11 6.97
N GLY A 130 4.46 -16.41 5.69
CA GLY A 130 4.83 -15.55 4.57
C GLY A 130 3.60 -14.79 4.09
N PHE A 131 3.67 -13.46 4.03
CA PHE A 131 2.56 -12.64 3.56
C PHE A 131 2.71 -12.34 2.06
N LEU A 132 1.60 -12.44 1.34
CA LEU A 132 1.48 -12.11 -0.08
C LEU A 132 1.41 -10.62 -0.29
N SER A 133 0.70 -9.89 0.59
CA SER A 133 0.57 -8.44 0.48
C SER A 133 1.89 -7.72 0.73
N THR A 134 2.23 -6.81 -0.17
CA THR A 134 3.40 -5.95 -0.05
C THR A 134 2.99 -4.54 0.35
N ILE A 135 3.98 -3.77 0.80
CA ILE A 135 3.79 -2.39 1.24
C ILE A 135 4.76 -1.50 0.47
N SER A 136 4.22 -0.52 -0.26
CA SER A 136 5.01 0.43 -1.05
C SER A 136 5.11 1.77 -0.34
N PHE A 137 6.30 2.14 0.12
CA PHE A 137 6.56 3.43 0.77
C PHE A 137 6.77 4.52 -0.28
N ARG A 138 6.08 5.66 -0.15
CA ARG A 138 6.08 6.73 -1.16
C ARG A 138 6.63 8.04 -0.61
N ALA A 139 7.40 8.75 -1.44
CA ALA A 139 7.91 10.07 -1.07
C ALA A 139 6.78 11.10 -1.00
N SER A 140 5.75 10.95 -1.85
CA SER A 140 4.55 11.78 -1.84
C SER A 140 3.79 11.77 -0.51
N ASP A 141 3.95 10.72 0.30
CA ASP A 141 3.36 10.64 1.64
C ASP A 141 4.20 11.36 2.71
N GLY A 142 5.23 12.11 2.31
CA GLY A 142 6.14 12.82 3.22
C GLY A 142 7.16 11.90 3.89
N LEU A 143 7.45 10.75 3.27
CA LEU A 143 8.40 9.78 3.79
C LEU A 143 9.82 10.03 3.27
N SER A 144 10.79 9.67 4.09
CA SER A 144 12.22 9.88 3.89
C SER A 144 13.02 8.79 4.60
N GLY A 145 14.34 8.69 4.34
CA GLY A 145 15.19 7.66 4.96
C GLY A 145 15.20 7.67 6.50
N ASP A 146 15.02 8.83 7.13
CA ASP A 146 14.95 9.01 8.59
C ASP A 146 13.56 8.70 9.19
N THR A 147 12.58 8.37 8.35
CA THR A 147 11.24 7.97 8.80
C THR A 147 11.31 6.68 9.61
N ARG A 148 10.61 6.66 10.76
CA ARG A 148 10.49 5.46 11.60
C ARG A 148 9.32 4.61 11.16
N VAL A 149 9.58 3.33 10.95
CA VAL A 149 8.60 2.32 10.58
C VAL A 149 8.51 1.29 11.69
N ARG A 150 7.32 1.11 12.24
CA ARG A 150 7.03 0.12 13.29
C ARG A 150 6.22 -1.02 12.71
N PHE A 151 6.74 -2.22 12.88
CA PHE A 151 6.08 -3.47 12.52
C PHE A 151 5.53 -4.09 13.79
N THR A 152 4.22 -4.37 13.82
CA THR A 152 3.57 -5.05 14.95
C THR A 152 2.84 -6.27 14.46
N VAL A 153 3.20 -7.43 14.99
CA VAL A 153 2.52 -8.69 14.69
C VAL A 153 1.43 -8.92 15.72
N TYR A 154 0.23 -9.19 15.24
CA TYR A 154 -0.93 -9.49 16.06
C TYR A 154 -1.39 -10.92 15.84
N ASP A 155 -1.78 -11.59 16.93
CA ASP A 155 -2.52 -12.84 16.90
C ASP A 155 -4.02 -12.54 16.93
N VAL A 156 -4.70 -12.82 15.81
CA VAL A 156 -6.14 -12.60 15.66
C VAL A 156 -6.90 -13.73 16.36
N ARG A 157 -7.58 -13.38 17.45
CA ARG A 157 -8.41 -14.32 18.22
C ARG A 157 -9.80 -14.46 17.63
N GLU A 158 -10.38 -13.34 17.22
CA GLU A 158 -11.73 -13.30 16.64
C GLU A 158 -11.79 -12.27 15.51
N ARG A 159 -12.16 -12.72 14.31
CA ARG A 159 -12.19 -11.88 13.10
C ARG A 159 -13.31 -10.85 13.13
N VAL A 160 -14.52 -11.26 13.53
CA VAL A 160 -15.73 -10.44 13.46
C VAL A 160 -15.65 -9.25 14.41
N SER A 161 -15.18 -9.47 15.63
CA SER A 161 -15.00 -8.42 16.64
C SER A 161 -13.67 -7.65 16.49
N HIS A 162 -12.83 -8.04 15.52
CA HIS A 162 -11.46 -7.55 15.36
C HIS A 162 -10.60 -7.68 16.64
N THR A 163 -10.86 -8.71 17.45
CA THR A 163 -10.09 -8.96 18.67
C THR A 163 -8.75 -9.57 18.30
N ALA A 164 -7.68 -8.81 18.53
CA ALA A 164 -6.32 -9.21 18.22
C ALA A 164 -5.34 -8.80 19.33
N ILE A 165 -4.39 -9.67 19.65
CA ILE A 165 -3.41 -9.48 20.73
C ILE A 165 -2.03 -9.27 20.11
N PRO A 166 -1.29 -8.19 20.44
CA PRO A 166 0.04 -7.99 19.89
C PRO A 166 1.01 -9.03 20.46
N LEU A 167 1.66 -9.80 19.58
CA LEU A 167 2.68 -10.77 19.92
C LEU A 167 4.04 -10.10 20.15
N GLY A 168 4.44 -9.25 19.21
CA GLY A 168 5.70 -8.55 19.27
C GLY A 168 5.76 -7.39 18.27
N SER A 169 6.68 -6.47 18.53
CA SER A 169 6.90 -5.30 17.68
C SER A 169 8.38 -5.02 17.47
N SER A 170 8.70 -4.39 16.36
CA SER A 170 10.04 -3.89 16.06
C SER A 170 9.92 -2.55 15.33
N CYS A 171 10.89 -1.65 15.56
CA CYS A 171 10.90 -0.31 14.99
C CYS A 171 12.26 -0.07 14.34
N VAL A 172 12.26 0.30 13.06
CA VAL A 172 13.46 0.53 12.25
C VAL A 172 13.31 1.82 11.45
N LEU A 173 14.42 2.35 10.95
CA LEU A 173 14.41 3.46 10.00
C LEU A 173 14.14 2.94 8.59
N LEU A 174 13.48 3.76 7.76
CA LEU A 174 13.24 3.41 6.36
C LEU A 174 14.55 3.23 5.60
N SER A 175 15.60 4.00 5.90
CA SER A 175 16.93 3.82 5.32
C SER A 175 17.50 2.42 5.56
N ALA A 176 17.32 1.87 6.76
CA ALA A 176 17.80 0.51 7.08
C ALA A 176 17.12 -0.58 6.23
N ILE A 177 15.87 -0.33 5.80
CA ILE A 177 15.14 -1.20 4.87
C ILE A 177 15.67 -1.01 3.44
N GLN A 178 15.99 0.22 3.03
CA GLN A 178 16.49 0.52 1.69
C GLN A 178 17.92 0.04 1.45
N ASP A 179 18.77 0.11 2.48
CA ASP A 179 20.18 -0.27 2.41
C ASP A 179 20.39 -1.80 2.33
N SER A 180 19.36 -2.58 2.67
CA SER A 180 19.43 -4.05 2.72
C SER A 180 18.33 -4.67 1.87
N THR A 181 18.70 -5.47 0.86
CA THR A 181 17.72 -6.23 0.05
C THR A 181 16.89 -7.20 0.88
N ARG A 182 17.45 -7.69 2.00
CA ARG A 182 16.78 -8.53 2.97
C ARG A 182 17.25 -8.20 4.38
N LEU A 183 16.35 -7.70 5.21
CA LEU A 183 16.58 -7.32 6.59
C LEU A 183 15.83 -8.27 7.52
N ARG A 184 16.53 -8.89 8.48
CA ARG A 184 15.92 -9.77 9.50
C ARG A 184 16.08 -9.17 10.89
N ILE A 185 14.96 -8.88 11.56
CA ILE A 185 14.94 -8.21 12.86
C ILE A 185 14.16 -9.01 13.91
N PRO A 186 14.55 -8.96 15.19
CA PRO A 186 13.77 -9.59 16.25
C PRO A 186 12.47 -8.81 16.52
N LEU A 187 11.40 -9.55 16.80
CA LEU A 187 10.15 -9.01 17.31
C LEU A 187 10.18 -9.07 18.83
N LEU A 188 10.06 -7.93 19.49
CA LEU A 188 10.11 -7.86 20.95
C LEU A 188 8.71 -7.84 21.53
N SER A 189 8.46 -8.70 22.51
CA SER A 189 7.23 -8.71 23.29
C SER A 189 7.16 -7.48 24.21
N ARG A 190 6.00 -7.28 24.85
CA ARG A 190 5.86 -6.24 25.90
C ARG A 190 6.85 -6.42 27.05
N THR A 191 7.25 -7.66 27.34
CA THR A 191 8.22 -8.01 28.38
C THR A 191 9.68 -8.01 27.89
N GLN A 192 9.95 -7.49 26.69
CA GLN A 192 11.30 -7.44 26.06
C GLN A 192 11.90 -8.81 25.73
N ASN A 193 11.09 -9.86 25.74
CA ASN A 193 11.52 -11.18 25.26
C ASN A 193 11.33 -11.26 23.74
N THR A 194 12.19 -12.02 23.07
CA THR A 194 12.05 -12.28 21.64
C THR A 194 10.79 -13.13 21.41
N ALA A 195 9.81 -12.56 20.72
CA ALA A 195 8.53 -13.19 20.37
C ALA A 195 8.55 -13.89 18.99
N GLY A 196 9.66 -13.75 18.26
CA GLY A 196 9.87 -14.27 16.91
C GLY A 196 10.79 -13.33 16.13
N PHE A 197 10.91 -13.57 14.83
CA PHE A 197 11.70 -12.73 13.92
C PHE A 197 10.83 -12.28 12.75
N LEU A 198 11.12 -11.09 12.24
CA LEU A 198 10.54 -10.54 11.03
C LEU A 198 11.63 -10.44 9.96
N THR A 199 11.38 -11.04 8.82
CA THR A 199 12.16 -10.88 7.59
C THR A 199 11.43 -9.90 6.67
N ILE A 200 12.11 -8.84 6.28
CA ILE A 200 11.67 -7.80 5.35
C ILE A 200 12.53 -7.95 4.10
N SER A 201 11.92 -8.25 2.96
CA SER A 201 12.62 -8.21 1.67
C SER A 201 12.22 -6.93 0.95
N ALA A 202 13.18 -6.14 0.48
CA ALA A 202 12.95 -4.81 -0.07
C ALA A 202 13.40 -4.72 -1.53
N TRP A 203 12.56 -4.07 -2.35
CA TRP A 203 12.83 -3.72 -3.74
C TRP A 203 12.82 -2.20 -3.87
N SER A 204 13.92 -1.61 -4.28
CA SER A 204 14.01 -0.19 -4.65
C SER A 204 14.22 -0.06 -6.15
N LEU A 205 13.83 1.07 -6.73
CA LEU A 205 14.28 1.39 -8.08
C LEU A 205 15.74 1.82 -7.96
N GLU A 206 16.68 1.02 -8.45
CA GLU A 206 18.08 1.46 -8.53
C GLU A 206 18.11 2.77 -9.34
N ALA A 207 18.67 3.82 -8.74
CA ALA A 207 19.20 4.94 -9.50
C ALA A 207 20.19 4.34 -10.49
N GLU A 208 20.10 4.69 -11.78
CA GLU A 208 21.11 4.27 -12.75
C GLU A 208 22.49 4.42 -12.15
N ASP A 209 23.20 3.29 -12.16
CA ASP A 209 24.53 3.06 -11.64
C ASP A 209 25.39 4.35 -11.74
N ARG A 210 25.56 5.05 -10.62
CA ARG A 210 26.57 6.09 -10.51
C ARG A 210 27.93 5.39 -10.49
N GLY A 211 28.39 4.99 -11.66
CA GLY A 211 29.77 4.66 -11.95
C GLY A 211 30.27 3.36 -11.34
N SER A 212 29.82 2.21 -11.84
CA SER A 212 30.72 1.07 -12.02
C SER A 212 31.04 0.92 -13.50
N SER A 213 31.87 1.84 -14.00
CA SER A 213 32.50 1.66 -15.30
C SER A 213 33.29 0.35 -15.27
N THR A 214 32.96 -0.54 -16.19
CA THR A 214 33.57 -1.86 -16.38
C THR A 214 34.97 -1.70 -16.98
N GLU A 215 35.92 -1.18 -16.20
CA GLU A 215 37.33 -1.38 -16.50
C GLU A 215 37.69 -2.81 -16.10
N HIS A 216 37.45 -3.79 -16.98
CA HIS A 216 38.27 -4.99 -17.17
C HIS A 216 37.73 -5.77 -18.37
N THR A 217 37.91 -5.20 -19.57
CA THR A 217 37.98 -6.00 -20.80
C THR A 217 39.45 -6.09 -21.22
N PRO A 218 40.19 -7.18 -20.93
CA PRO A 218 41.38 -7.48 -21.69
C PRO A 218 40.95 -8.31 -22.91
N CYS A 219 40.81 -7.64 -24.05
CA CYS A 219 40.92 -8.32 -25.34
C CYS A 219 42.33 -8.91 -25.45
N ARG A 220 42.49 -10.23 -25.59
CA ARG A 220 43.52 -10.84 -26.47
C ARG A 220 43.41 -12.37 -26.62
N VAL A 221 43.18 -12.74 -27.90
CA VAL A 221 43.67 -13.89 -28.69
C VAL A 221 43.24 -15.33 -28.32
N PRO A 222 42.73 -16.13 -29.28
CA PRO A 222 42.44 -17.55 -29.09
C PRO A 222 43.72 -18.40 -29.24
N SER A 223 43.99 -19.26 -28.27
CA SER A 223 44.96 -20.36 -28.42
C SER A 223 44.31 -21.69 -28.06
N HIS A 224 44.29 -22.58 -29.05
CA HIS A 224 43.97 -23.99 -28.93
C HIS A 224 44.87 -24.68 -27.89
N THR A 225 44.30 -25.54 -27.03
CA THR A 225 44.73 -26.94 -26.80
C THR A 225 43.85 -27.63 -25.76
N THR A 226 43.59 -28.90 -26.06
CA THR A 226 42.87 -29.97 -25.36
C THR A 226 43.25 -30.24 -23.90
N SER A 227 42.25 -30.35 -23.02
CA SER A 227 42.03 -31.52 -22.14
C SER A 227 40.69 -31.38 -21.41
N GLN A 228 39.70 -32.20 -21.80
CA GLN A 228 38.42 -32.30 -21.13
C GLN A 228 38.58 -33.01 -19.78
N VAL A 229 38.22 -32.32 -18.70
CA VAL A 229 37.86 -32.96 -17.42
C VAL A 229 36.38 -32.69 -17.21
N TRP A 230 35.56 -33.71 -17.46
CA TRP A 230 34.15 -33.71 -17.11
C TRP A 230 34.03 -33.93 -15.61
N SER A 231 33.86 -32.85 -14.85
CA SER A 231 33.39 -32.94 -13.47
C SER A 231 32.03 -32.26 -13.35
N HIS A 232 31.00 -33.08 -13.20
CA HIS A 232 29.63 -32.69 -12.96
C HIS A 232 29.51 -32.07 -11.55
N ARG A 233 29.81 -30.77 -11.40
CA ARG A 233 29.41 -30.03 -10.19
C ARG A 233 28.01 -29.48 -10.39
N ARG A 234 27.06 -30.02 -9.62
CA ARG A 234 25.85 -29.27 -9.26
C ARG A 234 26.30 -27.98 -8.56
N SER A 235 26.31 -26.89 -9.28
CA SER A 235 26.22 -25.56 -8.70
C SER A 235 25.14 -24.80 -9.45
N GLN A 236 23.89 -25.10 -9.10
CA GLN A 236 22.86 -24.06 -9.10
C GLN A 236 23.18 -23.10 -7.94
N SER A 237 24.31 -22.41 -8.00
CA SER A 237 24.42 -21.13 -7.32
C SER A 237 23.65 -20.18 -8.22
N LEU A 238 22.45 -19.78 -7.77
CA LEU A 238 21.74 -18.64 -8.33
C LEU A 238 22.76 -17.49 -8.54
N PRO A 239 22.70 -16.74 -9.66
CA PRO A 239 23.60 -15.62 -9.88
C PRO A 239 23.63 -14.73 -8.63
N PRO A 240 24.80 -14.29 -8.13
CA PRO A 240 24.90 -13.58 -6.84
C PRO A 240 24.19 -12.23 -6.81
N ARG A 241 23.71 -11.74 -7.95
CA ARG A 241 23.01 -10.46 -8.13
C ARG A 241 22.00 -10.58 -9.27
N LEU A 242 20.85 -11.19 -9.00
CA LEU A 242 19.65 -10.80 -9.74
C LEU A 242 19.33 -9.38 -9.25
N GLY A 243 19.71 -8.38 -10.06
CA GLY A 243 19.39 -6.98 -9.79
C GLY A 243 17.90 -6.89 -9.48
N VAL A 244 17.59 -6.41 -8.28
CA VAL A 244 16.26 -6.40 -7.68
C VAL A 244 15.48 -5.25 -8.32
N LYS A 245 15.21 -5.35 -9.63
CA LYS A 245 14.62 -4.27 -10.41
C LYS A 245 13.11 -4.24 -10.17
N MET A 246 12.67 -3.31 -9.35
CA MET A 246 11.24 -2.96 -9.28
C MET A 246 10.77 -2.50 -10.67
N ARG A 247 9.68 -3.09 -11.16
CA ARG A 247 9.04 -2.69 -12.42
C ARG A 247 7.66 -2.15 -12.14
N LEU A 248 7.31 -1.07 -12.82
CA LEU A 248 6.01 -0.43 -12.71
C LEU A 248 5.31 -0.44 -14.06
N PRO A 249 3.99 -0.70 -14.09
CA PRO A 249 3.22 -0.59 -15.32
C PRO A 249 3.06 0.88 -15.74
N SER A 250 3.16 1.16 -17.04
CA SER A 250 2.78 2.47 -17.60
C SER A 250 1.25 2.62 -17.56
N GLN A 251 0.74 3.56 -16.76
CA GLN A 251 -0.71 3.72 -16.52
C GLN A 251 -1.20 5.19 -16.65
N SER A 252 -0.46 6.04 -17.37
CA SER A 252 -0.74 7.48 -17.49
C SER A 252 -2.15 7.80 -18.03
N GLU A 253 -2.63 7.04 -19.01
CA GLU A 253 -3.91 7.29 -19.69
C GLU A 253 -5.14 7.01 -18.83
N LEU A 254 -5.03 6.18 -17.78
CA LEU A 254 -6.15 5.85 -16.91
C LEU A 254 -6.72 7.09 -16.18
N LYS A 255 -5.87 8.09 -15.91
CA LYS A 255 -6.28 9.34 -15.25
C LYS A 255 -7.33 10.14 -16.04
N LEU A 256 -7.45 9.90 -17.35
CA LEU A 256 -8.42 10.58 -18.22
C LEU A 256 -9.87 10.18 -17.92
N LEU A 257 -10.12 8.89 -17.69
CA LEU A 257 -11.46 8.33 -17.49
C LEU A 257 -11.74 7.93 -16.05
N PHE A 258 -10.69 7.74 -15.24
CA PHE A 258 -10.81 7.25 -13.87
C PHE A 258 -10.26 8.25 -12.85
N SER A 259 -10.73 8.13 -11.61
CA SER A 259 -10.29 8.95 -10.47
C SER A 259 -10.31 8.13 -9.19
N SER A 260 -9.76 8.70 -8.12
CA SER A 260 -9.77 8.11 -6.77
C SER A 260 -9.18 6.68 -6.76
N PRO A 261 -7.92 6.51 -7.20
CA PRO A 261 -7.34 5.18 -7.33
C PRO A 261 -7.04 4.55 -5.97
N PHE A 262 -7.34 3.27 -5.87
CA PHE A 262 -6.90 2.38 -4.82
C PHE A 262 -5.91 1.37 -5.41
N LEU A 263 -4.75 1.21 -4.78
CA LEU A 263 -3.68 0.31 -5.23
C LEU A 263 -3.33 -0.65 -4.09
N GLN A 264 -3.34 -1.94 -4.42
CA GLN A 264 -2.86 -3.01 -3.56
C GLN A 264 -1.82 -3.83 -4.32
N THR A 265 -0.71 -4.14 -3.69
CA THR A 265 0.41 -4.86 -4.29
C THR A 265 0.64 -6.18 -3.59
N TYR A 266 1.09 -7.17 -4.35
CA TYR A 266 1.39 -8.50 -3.85
C TYR A 266 2.65 -9.06 -4.47
N ARG A 267 3.34 -9.92 -3.72
CA ARG A 267 4.51 -10.64 -4.21
C ARG A 267 4.61 -12.03 -3.61
N PHE A 268 4.86 -13.03 -4.45
CA PHE A 268 4.98 -14.41 -4.01
C PHE A 268 5.81 -15.27 -4.97
N HIS A 269 6.38 -16.33 -4.44
CA HIS A 269 7.23 -17.24 -5.21
C HIS A 269 6.37 -18.14 -6.10
N SER A 270 6.73 -18.24 -7.38
CA SER A 270 6.17 -19.22 -8.30
C SER A 270 6.78 -20.60 -8.04
N GLY A 271 5.95 -21.66 -8.03
CA GLY A 271 6.42 -23.05 -7.98
C GLY A 271 7.28 -23.46 -9.20
N LEU A 272 7.32 -22.64 -10.24
CA LEU A 272 8.14 -22.84 -11.45
C LEU A 272 9.46 -22.03 -11.43
N GLY A 273 9.78 -21.41 -10.29
CA GLY A 273 10.98 -20.59 -10.09
C GLY A 273 10.72 -19.11 -10.39
N GLY A 274 11.08 -18.24 -9.44
CA GLY A 274 10.98 -16.79 -9.55
C GLY A 274 9.80 -16.17 -8.82
N ASP A 275 9.92 -14.88 -8.51
CA ASP A 275 8.86 -14.12 -7.86
C ASP A 275 7.85 -13.60 -8.89
N ILE A 276 6.59 -13.63 -8.51
CA ILE A 276 5.48 -13.01 -9.19
C ILE A 276 5.12 -11.76 -8.42
N CYS A 277 5.08 -10.63 -9.11
CA CYS A 277 4.61 -9.34 -8.62
C CYS A 277 3.23 -9.06 -9.22
N VAL A 278 2.29 -8.65 -8.39
CA VAL A 278 0.92 -8.32 -8.80
C VAL A 278 0.56 -6.95 -8.28
N HIS A 279 0.07 -6.09 -9.18
CA HIS A 279 -0.47 -4.78 -8.85
C HIS A 279 -1.97 -4.79 -9.15
N GLU A 280 -2.78 -4.75 -8.10
CA GLU A 280 -4.21 -4.59 -8.20
C GLU A 280 -4.59 -3.12 -8.07
N TYR A 281 -5.30 -2.64 -9.07
CA TYR A 281 -5.74 -1.26 -9.22
C TYR A 281 -7.26 -1.24 -9.27
N MET A 282 -7.87 -0.40 -8.45
CA MET A 282 -9.30 -0.09 -8.54
C MET A 282 -9.48 1.41 -8.65
N ALA A 283 -10.35 1.88 -9.54
CA ALA A 283 -10.66 3.31 -9.63
C ALA A 283 -12.10 3.58 -10.06
N GLU A 284 -12.61 4.72 -9.62
CA GLU A 284 -13.96 5.18 -9.90
C GLU A 284 -14.04 5.74 -11.33
N SER A 285 -15.10 5.39 -12.07
CA SER A 285 -15.28 5.86 -13.44
C SER A 285 -15.94 7.24 -13.50
N ARG A 286 -15.30 8.21 -14.16
CA ARG A 286 -15.89 9.53 -14.45
C ARG A 286 -17.16 9.43 -15.29
N LEU A 287 -17.35 8.31 -15.99
CA LEU A 287 -18.50 8.05 -16.84
C LEU A 287 -19.78 7.69 -16.07
N CYS A 288 -19.68 7.34 -14.78
CA CYS A 288 -20.84 6.87 -14.00
C CYS A 288 -22.03 7.85 -14.03
N PHE A 289 -21.77 9.15 -14.01
CA PHE A 289 -22.82 10.17 -14.02
C PHE A 289 -22.87 10.94 -15.35
N SER A 290 -21.73 11.10 -16.03
CA SER A 290 -21.70 11.84 -17.29
C SER A 290 -22.38 11.08 -18.43
N PHE A 291 -22.21 9.76 -18.49
CA PHE A 291 -22.80 8.95 -19.56
C PHE A 291 -24.33 8.88 -19.44
N PRO A 292 -24.94 8.54 -18.28
CA PRO A 292 -26.39 8.60 -18.15
C PRO A 292 -26.99 9.99 -18.40
N ARG A 293 -26.26 11.07 -18.07
CA ARG A 293 -26.69 12.44 -18.39
C ARG A 293 -26.81 12.67 -19.90
N GLN A 294 -25.82 12.23 -20.68
CA GLN A 294 -25.87 12.33 -22.15
C GLN A 294 -27.01 11.49 -22.73
N VAL A 295 -27.23 10.28 -22.20
CA VAL A 295 -28.36 9.42 -22.61
C VAL A 295 -29.70 10.10 -22.31
N LEU A 296 -29.85 10.72 -21.14
CA LEU A 296 -31.04 11.50 -20.80
C LEU A 296 -31.22 12.72 -21.70
N ASP A 297 -30.15 13.42 -22.08
CA ASP A 297 -30.23 14.52 -23.05
C ASP A 297 -30.81 14.07 -24.39
N VAL A 298 -30.38 12.90 -24.89
CA VAL A 298 -30.91 12.29 -26.12
C VAL A 298 -32.38 11.92 -25.96
N TRP A 299 -32.75 11.26 -24.85
CA TRP A 299 -34.14 10.89 -24.60
C TRP A 299 -35.06 12.11 -24.42
N ILE A 300 -34.61 13.16 -23.74
CA ILE A 300 -35.37 14.41 -23.61
C ILE A 300 -35.60 15.04 -24.99
N GLN A 301 -34.59 15.04 -25.85
CA GLN A 301 -34.73 15.56 -27.22
C GLN A 301 -35.74 14.75 -28.03
N GLN A 302 -35.66 13.42 -27.96
CA GLN A 302 -36.62 12.52 -28.61
C GLN A 302 -38.05 12.72 -28.10
N GLU A 303 -38.26 12.84 -26.78
CA GLU A 303 -39.60 13.09 -26.21
C GLU A 303 -40.17 14.45 -26.65
N LYS A 304 -39.32 15.48 -26.85
CA LYS A 304 -39.76 16.77 -27.39
C LYS A 304 -40.21 16.67 -28.84
N GLU A 305 -39.48 15.93 -29.67
CA GLU A 305 -39.83 15.71 -31.08
C GLU A 305 -41.15 14.94 -31.20
N LEU A 306 -41.31 13.84 -30.46
CA LEU A 306 -42.56 13.07 -30.42
C LEU A 306 -43.74 13.91 -29.92
N LEU A 307 -43.54 14.74 -28.90
CA LEU A 307 -44.58 15.66 -28.41
C LEU A 307 -45.00 16.66 -29.49
N GLN A 308 -44.04 17.21 -30.25
CA GLN A 308 -44.32 18.13 -31.36
C GLN A 308 -45.07 17.43 -32.50
N GLU A 309 -44.68 16.19 -32.84
CA GLU A 309 -45.37 15.41 -33.87
C GLU A 309 -46.83 15.14 -33.49
N VAL A 310 -47.09 14.66 -32.28
CA VAL A 310 -48.45 14.35 -31.80
C VAL A 310 -49.31 15.60 -31.69
N ALA A 311 -48.74 16.72 -31.24
CA ALA A 311 -49.43 18.01 -31.21
C ALA A 311 -49.69 18.56 -32.62
N GLY A 312 -48.79 18.29 -33.57
CA GLY A 312 -48.90 18.73 -34.97
C GLY A 312 -49.96 17.99 -35.80
N MET A 313 -50.50 16.88 -35.32
CA MET A 313 -51.55 16.11 -36.02
C MET A 313 -52.91 16.82 -36.11
N GLY A 314 -53.11 17.91 -35.35
CA GLY A 314 -54.38 18.62 -35.26
C GLY A 314 -55.45 17.88 -34.45
N GLU A 315 -56.70 18.34 -34.52
CA GLU A 315 -57.83 17.71 -33.80
C GLU A 315 -58.29 16.43 -34.49
N LEU A 316 -58.03 15.29 -33.86
CA LEU A 316 -58.54 13.99 -34.28
C LEU A 316 -59.98 13.76 -33.77
N ARG A 317 -60.72 12.86 -34.41
CA ARG A 317 -62.04 12.39 -33.94
C ARG A 317 -61.90 11.18 -33.03
N GLU A 318 -62.95 10.87 -32.26
CA GLU A 318 -62.99 9.64 -31.45
C GLU A 318 -62.92 8.37 -32.32
N PRO A 319 -62.20 7.32 -31.88
CA PRO A 319 -61.53 7.13 -30.57
C PRO A 319 -60.09 7.68 -30.51
N TRP A 320 -59.59 8.26 -31.60
CA TRP A 320 -58.19 8.68 -31.73
C TRP A 320 -57.87 9.94 -30.94
N HIS A 321 -58.86 10.81 -30.71
CA HIS A 321 -58.71 11.97 -29.84
C HIS A 321 -58.31 11.58 -28.42
N SER A 322 -59.05 10.64 -27.81
CA SER A 322 -58.72 10.09 -26.48
C SER A 322 -57.28 9.54 -26.43
N ARG A 323 -56.85 8.83 -27.48
CA ARG A 323 -55.49 8.28 -27.57
C ARG A 323 -54.43 9.37 -27.74
N GLN A 324 -54.72 10.42 -28.51
CA GLN A 324 -53.84 11.57 -28.70
C GLN A 324 -53.58 12.28 -27.38
N VAL A 325 -54.64 12.55 -26.60
CA VAL A 325 -54.53 13.19 -25.28
C VAL A 325 -53.69 12.33 -24.32
N GLU A 326 -53.92 11.01 -24.30
CA GLU A 326 -53.12 10.08 -23.48
C GLU A 326 -51.64 10.08 -23.86
N LEU A 327 -51.33 10.10 -25.17
CA LEU A 327 -49.95 10.17 -25.66
C LEU A 327 -49.28 11.49 -25.29
N LEU A 328 -49.97 12.62 -25.43
CA LEU A 328 -49.48 13.93 -25.02
C LEU A 328 -49.15 13.97 -23.52
N ASP A 329 -50.06 13.48 -22.67
CA ASP A 329 -49.83 13.42 -21.23
C ASP A 329 -48.63 12.52 -20.87
N ARG A 330 -48.51 11.37 -21.54
CA ARG A 330 -47.36 10.46 -21.36
C ARG A 330 -46.04 11.11 -21.74
N HIS A 331 -45.95 11.76 -22.91
CA HIS A 331 -44.72 12.44 -23.35
C HIS A 331 -44.35 13.59 -22.41
N LEU A 332 -45.33 14.39 -21.98
CA LEU A 332 -45.11 15.44 -20.97
C LEU A 332 -44.62 14.88 -19.64
N HIS A 333 -45.19 13.75 -19.19
CA HIS A 333 -44.76 13.08 -17.96
C HIS A 333 -43.32 12.58 -18.07
N LEU A 334 -42.97 11.87 -19.15
CA LEU A 334 -41.61 11.38 -19.37
C LEU A 334 -40.59 12.52 -19.48
N LEU A 335 -40.94 13.61 -20.17
CA LEU A 335 -40.09 14.79 -20.28
C LEU A 335 -39.79 15.40 -18.91
N ARG A 336 -40.80 15.51 -18.03
CA ARG A 336 -40.61 15.96 -16.64
C ARG A 336 -39.70 15.01 -15.86
N LEU A 337 -39.94 13.70 -15.94
CA LEU A 337 -39.13 12.70 -15.25
C LEU A 337 -37.67 12.73 -15.70
N TYR A 338 -37.40 12.71 -17.00
CA TYR A 338 -36.04 12.71 -17.54
C TYR A 338 -35.31 14.03 -17.25
N SER A 339 -36.01 15.16 -17.33
CA SER A 339 -35.42 16.47 -16.99
C SER A 339 -35.04 16.53 -15.51
N GLN A 340 -35.93 16.08 -14.62
CA GLN A 340 -35.64 16.01 -13.18
C GLN A 340 -34.48 15.06 -12.89
N ALA A 341 -34.46 13.88 -13.51
CA ALA A 341 -33.39 12.91 -13.34
C ALA A 341 -32.04 13.47 -13.81
N ARG A 342 -32.01 14.17 -14.95
CA ARG A 342 -30.81 14.81 -15.48
C ARG A 342 -30.28 15.88 -14.52
N GLU A 343 -31.16 16.72 -13.98
CA GLU A 343 -30.79 17.74 -12.99
C GLU A 343 -30.24 17.10 -11.71
N ASN A 344 -30.86 16.02 -11.22
CA ASN A 344 -30.38 15.28 -10.06
C ASN A 344 -28.96 14.72 -10.28
N LEU A 345 -28.69 14.14 -11.46
CA LEU A 345 -27.35 13.66 -11.81
C LEU A 345 -26.33 14.81 -11.90
N GLN A 346 -26.74 15.97 -12.40
CA GLN A 346 -25.87 17.15 -12.50
C GLN A 346 -25.58 17.79 -11.13
N ALA A 347 -26.54 17.73 -10.21
CA ALA A 347 -26.41 18.25 -8.85
C ALA A 347 -25.53 17.37 -7.94
N HIS A 348 -25.27 16.11 -8.32
CA HIS A 348 -24.45 15.19 -7.53
C HIS A 348 -23.00 15.67 -7.41
N LYS A 349 -22.60 16.02 -6.18
CA LYS A 349 -21.24 16.39 -5.80
C LYS A 349 -20.76 15.36 -4.78
N GLY A 350 -19.94 14.41 -5.20
CA GLY A 350 -19.47 13.32 -4.33
C GLY A 350 -18.63 12.30 -5.09
N SER A 351 -18.62 11.07 -4.60
CA SER A 351 -17.98 9.93 -5.26
C SER A 351 -18.46 9.79 -6.71
N LEU A 352 -17.59 9.31 -7.59
CA LEU A 352 -17.89 9.08 -9.01
C LEU A 352 -18.57 7.73 -9.25
N PHE A 353 -19.26 7.19 -8.25
CA PHE A 353 -20.10 6.01 -8.36
C PHE A 353 -21.34 6.10 -7.46
N LYS A 354 -22.42 5.39 -7.83
CA LYS A 354 -23.58 5.17 -6.95
C LYS A 354 -23.30 4.00 -6.01
N ALA A 355 -23.16 4.28 -4.72
CA ALA A 355 -22.93 3.23 -3.72
C ALA A 355 -24.10 2.23 -3.65
N SER A 356 -23.79 0.96 -3.40
CA SER A 356 -24.78 -0.12 -3.26
C SER A 356 -25.79 0.13 -2.14
N SER A 357 -25.40 0.82 -1.07
CA SER A 357 -26.29 1.25 0.02
C SER A 357 -27.38 2.21 -0.46
N ARG A 358 -27.13 2.95 -1.54
CA ARG A 358 -28.07 3.88 -2.18
C ARG A 358 -28.77 3.27 -3.39
N LYS A 359 -28.82 1.93 -3.51
CA LYS A 359 -29.46 1.26 -4.66
C LYS A 359 -30.91 1.70 -4.89
N SER A 360 -31.66 1.96 -3.81
CA SER A 360 -33.06 2.38 -3.82
C SER A 360 -33.25 3.89 -4.01
N ASP A 361 -32.17 4.65 -4.10
CA ASP A 361 -32.22 6.09 -4.30
C ASP A 361 -32.69 6.40 -5.73
N ARG A 362 -33.90 6.95 -5.82
CA ARG A 362 -34.55 7.33 -7.08
C ARG A 362 -33.92 8.56 -7.73
N SER A 363 -33.28 9.44 -6.94
CA SER A 363 -32.62 10.63 -7.51
C SER A 363 -31.48 10.26 -8.45
N LEU A 364 -30.86 9.09 -8.23
CA LEU A 364 -29.77 8.55 -9.03
C LEU A 364 -30.18 7.25 -9.74
N GLU A 365 -31.45 7.10 -10.12
CA GLU A 365 -31.96 5.84 -10.71
C GLU A 365 -31.24 5.44 -12.00
N PHE A 366 -30.76 6.41 -12.78
CA PHE A 366 -30.04 6.20 -14.03
C PHE A 366 -28.53 5.92 -13.86
N ALA A 367 -27.98 6.15 -12.66
CA ALA A 367 -26.56 5.90 -12.42
C ALA A 367 -26.32 4.40 -12.14
N PRO A 368 -25.33 3.76 -12.80
CA PRO A 368 -24.96 2.38 -12.53
C PRO A 368 -24.45 2.24 -11.10
N ILE A 369 -24.81 1.13 -10.46
CA ILE A 369 -24.44 0.87 -9.07
C ILE A 369 -23.03 0.30 -9.03
N ASN A 370 -22.18 0.89 -8.18
CA ASN A 370 -20.83 0.44 -7.88
C ASN A 370 -19.90 0.33 -9.10
N LEU A 371 -19.99 1.29 -10.05
CA LEU A 371 -19.19 1.28 -11.27
C LEU A 371 -17.71 1.62 -11.02
N HIS A 372 -16.83 0.63 -11.19
CA HIS A 372 -15.38 0.79 -11.05
C HIS A 372 -14.62 0.03 -12.14
N LEU A 373 -13.46 0.54 -12.53
CA LEU A 373 -12.44 -0.28 -13.20
C LEU A 373 -11.68 -1.05 -12.12
N GLN A 374 -11.50 -2.34 -12.35
CA GLN A 374 -10.54 -3.16 -11.63
C GLN A 374 -9.54 -3.72 -12.64
N ARG A 375 -8.26 -3.44 -12.41
CA ARG A 375 -7.15 -3.83 -13.26
C ARG A 375 -6.12 -4.57 -12.43
N MET A 376 -5.63 -5.67 -12.95
CA MET A 376 -4.52 -6.41 -12.38
C MET A 376 -3.37 -6.42 -13.37
N TRP A 377 -2.22 -5.94 -12.96
CA TRP A 377 -0.98 -6.12 -13.69
C TRP A 377 -0.13 -7.18 -13.00
N VAL A 378 0.35 -8.16 -13.77
CA VAL A 378 1.15 -9.27 -13.26
C VAL A 378 2.50 -9.24 -13.95
N HIS A 379 3.59 -9.31 -13.18
CA HIS A 379 4.94 -9.47 -13.67
C HIS A 379 5.57 -10.73 -13.07
N ASN A 380 6.21 -11.52 -13.92
CA ASN A 380 7.04 -12.64 -13.49
C ASN A 380 8.50 -12.29 -13.76
N ASP A 381 9.30 -12.24 -12.69
CA ASP A 381 10.70 -11.79 -12.76
C ASP A 381 11.57 -12.76 -13.58
N THR A 382 11.40 -14.07 -13.42
CA THR A 382 12.24 -15.10 -14.06
C THR A 382 11.92 -15.29 -15.54
N LEU A 383 10.63 -15.30 -15.89
CA LEU A 383 10.18 -15.41 -17.27
C LEU A 383 10.23 -14.08 -18.01
N ASN A 384 10.46 -12.97 -17.29
CA ASN A 384 10.41 -11.61 -17.82
C ASN A 384 9.10 -11.33 -18.59
N LYS A 385 7.99 -11.92 -18.13
CA LYS A 385 6.66 -11.78 -18.74
C LYS A 385 5.81 -10.81 -17.92
N THR A 386 4.96 -10.07 -18.63
CA THR A 386 3.98 -9.17 -18.02
C THR A 386 2.63 -9.31 -18.70
N GLY A 387 1.55 -9.08 -17.95
CA GLY A 387 0.20 -9.06 -18.50
C GLY A 387 -0.70 -8.09 -17.75
N PHE A 388 -1.70 -7.55 -18.44
CA PHE A 388 -2.78 -6.77 -17.86
C PHE A 388 -4.09 -7.55 -17.96
N TYR A 389 -4.89 -7.47 -16.91
CA TYR A 389 -6.22 -8.05 -16.83
C TYR A 389 -7.17 -6.99 -16.32
N ASP A 390 -8.12 -6.59 -17.14
CA ASP A 390 -9.07 -5.54 -16.82
C ASP A 390 -10.48 -6.10 -16.75
N TRP A 391 -11.24 -5.66 -15.75
CA TRP A 391 -12.66 -5.90 -15.70
C TRP A 391 -13.38 -4.70 -15.11
N ILE A 392 -14.54 -4.39 -15.67
CA ILE A 392 -15.42 -3.33 -15.18
C ILE A 392 -16.41 -3.98 -14.24
N THR A 393 -16.42 -3.53 -12.98
CA THR A 393 -17.41 -3.94 -12.00
C THR A 393 -18.54 -2.93 -11.99
N GLY A 394 -19.78 -3.39 -11.99
CA GLY A 394 -20.97 -2.54 -11.94
C GLY A 394 -22.23 -3.34 -12.17
N ARG A 395 -23.34 -2.92 -11.56
CA ARG A 395 -24.67 -3.43 -11.92
C ARG A 395 -25.38 -2.43 -12.80
N GLY A 396 -25.89 -2.92 -13.93
CA GLY A 396 -26.78 -2.17 -14.81
C GLY A 396 -28.03 -1.72 -14.07
N VAL A 397 -28.61 -0.63 -14.55
CA VAL A 397 -29.90 -0.16 -14.07
C VAL A 397 -30.95 -1.13 -14.61
N HIS A 398 -31.51 -1.98 -13.75
CA HIS A 398 -32.77 -2.65 -14.06
C HIS A 398 -33.87 -1.59 -13.99
N ARG A 399 -34.33 -1.10 -15.15
CA ARG A 399 -35.68 -0.54 -15.22
C ARG A 399 -36.65 -1.72 -15.03
N PRO A 400 -37.61 -1.66 -14.09
CA PRO A 400 -38.80 -2.49 -14.19
C PRO A 400 -39.63 -2.12 -15.42
#